data_AF-A0A538RBW4-F1
#
_entry.id   AF-A0A538RBW4-F1
#
_cell.length_a   1.000
_cell.length_b   1.000
_cell.length_c   1.000
_cell.angle_alpha   90.00
_cell.angle_beta   90.00
_cell.angle_gamma   90.00
#
_symmetry.space_group_name_H-M   'P 1'
#
loop_
_entity.id
_entity.type
_entity.pdbx_description
1 polymer ?
#
loop_
_entity_poly.entity_id
_entity_poly.type
_entity_poly.pdbx_seq_one_letter_code
_entity_poly.pdbx_strand_id
1 'polypeptide(L)'
;MTIVFSVENAHTEEAGAPPPWTTAPRDASELRAYFENAFGEQWIASATPSRFLLTGGDVAWKTTRIDDPDYRGLATRCVDPATTGFEGTILRHEERFWLLAVLTAAAEGCRRQ
;
A
#
# COMPACT_ATOMS: atom_id res chain seq x y z
N MET A 1 22.73 -12.66 6.01
CA MET A 1 21.51 -12.94 6.80
C MET A 1 20.41 -12.08 6.22
N THR A 2 19.51 -12.69 5.45
CA THR A 2 18.35 -11.99 4.88
C THR A 2 17.26 -12.06 5.94
N ILE A 3 16.98 -10.95 6.61
CA ILE A 3 15.76 -10.81 7.43
C ILE A 3 14.60 -11.02 6.46
N VAL A 4 13.60 -11.82 6.79
CA VAL A 4 12.36 -11.99 6.01
C VAL A 4 11.21 -11.42 6.84
N PHE A 5 10.54 -10.37 6.35
CA PHE A 5 9.30 -9.87 6.92
C PHE A 5 8.20 -10.66 6.21
N SER A 6 7.53 -11.54 6.95
CA SER A 6 6.27 -12.14 6.52
C SER A 6 5.13 -11.34 7.10
N VAL A 7 4.14 -11.04 6.27
CA VAL A 7 2.83 -10.62 6.77
C VAL A 7 2.06 -11.90 7.09
N GLU A 8 1.63 -12.05 8.33
CA GLU A 8 0.76 -13.15 8.73
C GLU A 8 -0.68 -12.76 8.43
N ASN A 9 -1.48 -13.66 7.84
CA ASN A 9 -2.90 -13.36 7.61
C ASN A 9 -3.63 -13.34 8.96
N ALA A 10 -4.08 -12.15 9.37
CA ALA A 10 -4.87 -11.97 10.59
C ALA A 10 -6.38 -12.26 10.38
N HIS A 11 -6.82 -12.54 9.15
CA HIS A 11 -8.21 -12.87 8.81
C HIS A 11 -8.49 -14.38 8.90
N THR A 12 -9.72 -14.80 8.55
CA THR A 12 -10.06 -16.23 8.40
C THR A 12 -9.23 -16.87 7.28
N GLU A 13 -9.09 -18.20 7.32
CA GLU A 13 -8.38 -18.96 6.28
C GLU A 13 -8.96 -18.71 4.87
N GLU A 14 -10.26 -18.42 4.79
CA GLU A 14 -11.00 -18.09 3.56
C GLU A 14 -10.56 -16.77 2.91
N ALA A 15 -9.91 -15.87 3.65
CA ALA A 15 -9.32 -14.63 3.12
C ALA A 15 -8.13 -14.89 2.18
N GLY A 16 -7.62 -16.13 2.17
CA GLY A 16 -6.49 -16.56 1.37
C GLY A 16 -5.14 -16.30 2.02
N ALA A 17 -4.08 -16.68 1.32
CA ALA A 17 -2.73 -16.39 1.78
C ALA A 17 -2.40 -14.89 1.60
N PRO A 18 -1.66 -14.27 2.55
CA PRO A 18 -1.16 -12.93 2.35
C PRO A 18 -0.22 -12.93 1.13
N PRO A 19 -0.17 -11.83 0.35
CA PRO A 19 0.71 -11.78 -0.80
C PRO A 19 2.16 -11.98 -0.34
N PRO A 20 3.00 -12.67 -1.13
CA PRO A 20 4.39 -12.93 -0.76
C PRO A 20 5.15 -11.61 -0.59
N TRP A 21 5.34 -11.21 0.66
CA TRP A 21 6.12 -10.05 1.04
C TRP A 21 7.55 -10.50 1.30
N THR A 22 8.48 -10.06 0.45
CA THR A 22 9.92 -10.23 0.70
C THR A 22 10.45 -8.90 1.20
N THR A 23 11.10 -8.90 2.36
CA THR A 23 11.86 -7.78 2.95
C THR A 23 12.75 -7.00 2.02
N ALA A 24 13.40 -7.68 1.07
CA ALA A 24 14.29 -7.01 0.14
C ALA A 24 13.43 -6.30 -0.91
N PRO A 25 13.46 -4.96 -0.98
CA PRO A 25 12.95 -4.28 -2.15
C PRO A 25 13.71 -4.83 -3.36
N ARG A 26 13.00 -5.10 -4.46
CA ARG A 26 13.63 -5.77 -5.63
C ARG A 26 14.71 -4.89 -6.27
N ASP A 27 14.63 -3.59 -6.02
CA ASP A 27 15.57 -2.56 -6.39
C ASP A 27 15.60 -1.45 -5.32
N ALA A 28 16.63 -0.60 -5.31
CA ALA A 28 16.76 0.49 -4.35
C ALA A 28 15.72 1.63 -4.54
N SER A 29 14.97 1.58 -5.63
CA SER A 29 13.95 2.57 -6.00
C SER A 29 12.54 2.20 -5.53
N GLU A 30 12.34 0.97 -5.06
CA GLU A 30 11.05 0.46 -4.59
C GLU A 30 10.84 0.86 -3.12
N LEU A 31 9.84 1.71 -2.87
CA LEU A 31 9.31 1.94 -1.53
C LEU A 31 8.29 0.84 -1.20
N ARG A 32 8.41 0.30 0.01
CA ARG A 32 7.52 -0.72 0.56
C ARG A 32 7.01 -0.28 1.92
N ALA A 33 5.71 -0.41 2.16
CA ALA A 33 5.08 -0.06 3.42
C ALA A 33 4.03 -1.09 3.82
N TYR A 34 3.88 -1.26 5.13
CA TYR A 34 2.86 -2.09 5.77
C TYR A 34 2.10 -1.27 6.80
N PHE A 35 0.82 -1.58 6.97
CA PHE A 35 -0.04 -1.03 8.01
C PHE A 35 -1.06 -2.06 8.45
N GLU A 36 -1.32 -2.09 9.74
CA GLU A 36 -2.40 -2.86 10.34
C GLU A 36 -3.17 -1.93 11.26
N ASN A 37 -4.49 -1.87 11.10
CA ASN A 37 -5.33 -1.01 11.91
C ASN A 37 -5.76 -1.70 13.21
N ALA A 38 -6.49 -0.97 14.08
CA ALA A 38 -6.93 -1.51 15.37
C ALA A 38 -7.95 -2.68 15.27
N PHE A 39 -8.51 -2.92 14.10
CA PHE A 39 -9.44 -4.02 13.80
C PHE A 39 -8.73 -5.24 13.18
N GLY A 40 -7.42 -5.16 12.95
CA GLY A 40 -6.65 -6.21 12.29
C GLY A 40 -6.75 -6.20 10.76
N GLU A 41 -7.28 -5.14 10.15
CA GLU A 41 -7.24 -5.00 8.68
C GLU A 41 -5.82 -4.66 8.25
N GLN A 42 -5.28 -5.45 7.33
CA GLN A 42 -3.89 -5.38 6.91
C GLN A 42 -3.76 -4.79 5.51
N TRP A 43 -2.79 -3.88 5.37
CA TRP A 43 -2.51 -3.12 4.16
C TRP A 43 -1.04 -3.14 3.81
N ILE A 44 -0.78 -3.33 2.53
CA ILE A 44 0.55 -3.41 1.94
C ILE A 44 0.61 -2.47 0.76
N ALA A 45 1.63 -1.61 0.72
CA ALA A 45 1.89 -0.74 -0.42
C ALA A 45 3.28 -0.98 -0.99
N SER A 46 3.39 -1.06 -2.31
CA SER A 46 4.64 -1.05 -3.07
C SER A 46 4.59 0.09 -4.08
N ALA A 47 5.63 0.89 -4.13
CA ALA A 47 5.73 2.07 -4.97
C ALA A 47 7.08 2.07 -5.70
N THR A 48 7.02 2.23 -7.02
CA THR A 48 8.16 2.43 -7.93
C THR A 48 7.87 3.65 -8.81
N PRO A 49 8.85 4.20 -9.56
CA PRO A 49 8.61 5.33 -10.43
C PRO A 49 7.47 5.13 -11.45
N SER A 50 7.25 3.89 -11.92
CA SER A 50 6.27 3.57 -12.97
C SER A 50 5.02 2.83 -12.45
N ARG A 51 4.95 2.49 -11.17
CA ARG A 51 3.85 1.67 -10.64
C ARG A 51 3.65 1.82 -9.16
N PHE A 52 2.38 1.91 -8.76
CA PHE A 52 1.91 1.76 -7.39
C PHE A 52 1.00 0.52 -7.24
N LEU A 53 1.19 -0.23 -6.16
CA LEU A 53 0.36 -1.36 -5.77
C LEU A 53 -0.12 -1.14 -4.34
N LEU A 54 -1.43 -1.23 -4.12
CA LEU A 54 -2.04 -1.28 -2.79
C LEU A 54 -2.76 -2.62 -2.66
N THR A 55 -2.35 -3.43 -1.70
CA THR A 55 -2.95 -4.74 -1.42
C THR A 55 -3.45 -4.78 0.01
N GLY A 56 -4.71 -5.15 0.21
CA GLY A 56 -5.32 -5.21 1.53
C GLY A 56 -6.83 -5.22 1.44
N GLY A 57 -7.48 -5.11 2.60
CA GLY A 57 -8.92 -5.06 2.72
C GLY A 57 -9.44 -5.69 4.01
N ASP A 58 -10.76 -5.65 4.17
CA ASP A 58 -11.47 -6.08 5.38
C ASP A 58 -11.44 -7.62 5.58
N VAL A 59 -11.66 -8.38 4.50
CA VAL A 59 -11.82 -9.86 4.56
C VAL A 59 -11.00 -10.58 3.48
N ALA A 60 -10.35 -9.87 2.56
CA ALA A 60 -9.59 -10.50 1.49
C ALA A 60 -8.46 -9.60 0.98
N TRP A 61 -7.40 -10.23 0.50
CA TRP A 61 -6.28 -9.55 -0.17
C TRP A 61 -6.66 -9.13 -1.58
N LYS A 62 -7.20 -7.91 -1.74
CA LYS A 62 -7.43 -7.31 -3.06
C LYS A 62 -6.28 -6.39 -3.41
N THR A 63 -5.75 -6.52 -4.62
CA THR A 63 -4.70 -5.64 -5.12
C THR A 63 -5.27 -4.63 -6.10
N THR A 64 -5.15 -3.35 -5.76
CA THR A 64 -5.33 -2.23 -6.69
C THR A 64 -3.98 -1.84 -7.25
N ARG A 65 -3.91 -1.72 -8.58
CA ARG A 65 -2.70 -1.33 -9.31
C ARG A 65 -2.93 -0.02 -10.06
N ILE A 66 -1.96 0.87 -9.98
CA ILE A 66 -1.91 2.11 -10.76
C ILE A 66 -0.57 2.14 -11.51
N ASP A 67 -0.65 2.19 -12.83
CA ASP A 67 0.51 2.37 -13.70
C ASP A 67 0.75 3.86 -13.97
N ASP A 68 2.02 4.24 -14.14
CA ASP A 68 2.49 5.62 -14.29
C ASP A 68 1.89 6.59 -13.26
N PRO A 69 2.03 6.30 -11.95
CA PRO A 69 1.31 7.01 -10.90
C PRO A 69 1.78 8.46 -10.73
N ASP A 70 0.86 9.41 -10.82
CA ASP A 70 1.05 10.75 -10.26
C ASP A 70 0.92 10.70 -8.73
N TYR A 71 2.02 10.38 -8.05
CA TYR A 71 2.03 10.25 -6.58
C TYR A 71 1.57 11.51 -5.84
N ARG A 72 1.82 12.71 -6.39
CA ARG A 72 1.37 13.96 -5.76
C ARG A 72 -0.14 14.11 -5.92
N GLY A 73 -0.66 13.91 -7.13
CA GLY A 73 -2.10 13.93 -7.40
C GLY A 73 -2.84 12.89 -6.58
N LEU A 74 -2.29 11.67 -6.46
CA LEU A 74 -2.85 10.61 -5.62
C LEU A 74 -2.87 11.02 -4.13
N ALA A 75 -1.78 11.59 -3.61
CA ALA A 75 -1.72 12.07 -2.23
C ALA A 75 -2.79 13.15 -1.96
N THR A 76 -2.98 14.09 -2.88
CA THR A 76 -4.03 15.11 -2.79
C THR A 76 -5.44 14.51 -2.81
N ARG A 77 -5.66 13.40 -3.54
CA ARG A 77 -6.96 12.72 -3.55
C ARG A 77 -7.22 11.91 -2.28
N CYS A 78 -6.19 11.47 -1.56
CA CYS A 78 -6.36 10.74 -0.30
C CYS A 78 -6.93 11.62 0.85
N VAL A 79 -6.73 12.94 0.80
CA VAL A 79 -7.34 13.86 1.79
C VAL A 79 -8.81 14.18 1.50
N ASP A 80 -9.31 13.89 0.29
CA ASP A 80 -10.71 14.08 -0.07
C ASP A 80 -11.46 12.74 -0.15
N PRO A 81 -12.37 12.45 0.81
CA PRO A 81 -13.12 11.20 0.84
C PRO A 81 -14.03 10.98 -0.39
N ALA A 82 -14.32 12.02 -1.18
CA ALA A 82 -15.16 11.92 -2.37
C ALA A 82 -14.38 11.51 -3.64
N THR A 83 -13.05 11.54 -3.63
CA THR A 83 -12.23 11.40 -4.85
C THR A 83 -11.25 10.25 -4.82
N THR A 84 -11.44 9.22 -4.00
CA THR A 84 -10.47 8.13 -3.86
C THR A 84 -10.12 7.52 -5.22
N GLY A 85 -8.86 7.67 -5.62
CA GLY A 85 -8.32 7.11 -6.87
C GLY A 85 -8.16 5.59 -6.84
N PHE A 86 -8.71 4.93 -5.82
CA PHE A 86 -8.69 3.50 -5.59
C PHE A 86 -10.14 3.02 -5.69
N GLU A 87 -10.64 2.88 -6.92
CA GLU A 87 -12.03 2.49 -7.17
C GLU A 87 -12.40 1.22 -6.38
N GLY A 88 -13.52 1.28 -5.65
CA GLY A 88 -14.02 0.16 -4.86
C GLY A 88 -13.23 -0.15 -3.58
N THR A 89 -12.20 0.63 -3.23
CA THR A 89 -11.47 0.50 -1.95
C THR A 89 -12.00 1.49 -0.93
N ILE A 90 -12.62 0.99 0.14
CA ILE A 90 -13.08 1.82 1.26
C ILE A 90 -11.94 1.90 2.27
N LEU A 91 -11.44 3.11 2.53
CA LEU A 91 -10.37 3.36 3.49
C LEU A 91 -10.90 4.17 4.68
N ARG A 92 -10.68 3.66 5.89
CA ARG A 92 -10.89 4.35 7.16
C ARG A 92 -9.93 5.52 7.31
N HIS A 93 -10.16 6.33 8.33
CA HIS A 93 -9.39 7.54 8.58
C HIS A 93 -7.88 7.28 8.76
N GLU A 94 -7.54 6.27 9.56
CA GLU A 94 -6.16 5.85 9.83
C GLU A 94 -5.46 5.28 8.58
N GLU A 95 -6.17 4.48 7.79
CA GLU A 95 -5.66 3.91 6.53
C GLU A 95 -5.40 5.01 5.49
N ARG A 96 -6.28 6.01 5.40
CA ARG A 96 -6.07 7.19 4.54
C ARG A 96 -4.85 7.99 4.97
N PHE A 97 -4.65 8.18 6.27
CA PHE A 97 -3.47 8.89 6.77
C PHE A 97 -2.18 8.14 6.51
N TRP A 98 -2.17 6.83 6.74
CA TRP A 98 -1.03 5.98 6.39
C TRP A 98 -0.75 6.02 4.89
N LEU A 99 -1.77 5.84 4.05
CA LEU A 99 -1.63 5.86 2.59
C LEU A 99 -1.12 7.22 2.08
N LEU A 100 -1.60 8.32 2.66
CA LEU A 100 -1.08 9.67 2.37
C LEU A 100 0.43 9.77 2.65
N ALA A 101 0.88 9.24 3.79
CA ALA A 101 2.30 9.24 4.14
C ALA A 101 3.12 8.41 3.14
N VAL A 102 2.61 7.24 2.73
CA VAL A 102 3.24 6.37 1.72
C VAL A 102 3.37 7.07 0.37
N LEU A 103 2.30 7.66 -0.14
CA LEU A 103 2.29 8.36 -1.44
C LEU A 103 3.21 9.59 -1.41
N THR A 104 3.25 10.31 -0.29
CA THR A 104 4.15 11.46 -0.10
C THR A 104 5.62 11.01 -0.10
N ALA A 105 5.94 9.93 0.60
CA ALA A 105 7.28 9.36 0.61
C ALA A 105 7.71 8.86 -0.78
N ALA A 106 6.81 8.20 -1.51
CA ALA A 106 7.06 7.77 -2.89
C ALA A 106 7.35 8.96 -3.83
N ALA A 107 6.60 10.07 -3.69
CA ALA A 107 6.81 11.30 -4.45
C ALA A 107 8.15 12.00 -4.15
N GLU A 108 8.71 11.82 -2.95
CA GLU A 108 10.06 12.29 -2.61
C GLU A 108 11.15 11.31 -3.08
N GLY A 109 10.92 10.01 -2.97
CA GLY A 109 11.86 8.97 -3.41
C GLY A 109 12.11 8.98 -4.92
N CYS A 110 11.08 9.24 -5.72
CA CYS A 110 11.22 9.35 -7.19
C CYS A 110 11.99 10.61 -7.63
N ARG A 111 12.21 11.60 -6.76
CA ARG A 111 12.95 12.84 -7.09
C ARG A 111 14.48 12.71 -6.95
N ARG A 112 14.96 11.67 -6.28
CA ARG A 112 16.40 11.50 -5.96
C ARG A 112 17.13 10.55 -6.92
N GLN A 113 16.44 10.04 -7.94
CA GLN A 113 16.95 9.17 -8.99
C GLN A 113 17.17 9.98 -10.27
#